data_AF-A0A6J4SXJ2-F1
#
_entry.id   AF-A0A6J4SXJ2-F1
#
_cell.length_a   1.000
_cell.length_b   1.000
_cell.length_c   1.000
_cell.angle_alpha   90.00
_cell.angle_beta   90.00
_cell.angle_gamma   90.00
#
_symmetry.space_group_name_H-M   'P 1'
#
loop_
_entity.id
_entity.type
_entity.pdbx_description
1 polymer ?
#
loop_
_entity_poly.entity_id
_entity_poly.type
_entity_poly.pdbx_seq_one_letter_code
_entity_poly.pdbx_strand_id
1 'polypeptide(L)'
;MLSPMGGESGRFKSAEAASLIGWWLDAGVDVAIAEHPRDWLKSSKPFALGEGGGEAERMVGPSPARAAKPDSLQAFHSWLKQASDLPLFQSGAARALPHGPAEAEVMLISDLPSRDCAAEGKPIGGEAWQLTTRMLTAIGLTPEQAYVASLACFPAPGQRIDAPGLERCAETMRQHIALVRPKRILLLGDGPSRALLGQAAVQARGRTHRVDGVPAVATLHPRQLLGRPSDKAHAWRDLLLMMSDEVS
;
A
#
# COMPACT_ATOMS: atom_id res chain seq x y z
N MET A 1 -49.36 -30.26 25.84
CA MET A 1 -49.39 -28.78 25.89
C MET A 1 -48.01 -28.32 26.31
N LEU A 2 -47.12 -28.09 25.35
CA LEU A 2 -45.76 -27.59 25.58
C LEU A 2 -45.73 -26.18 24.99
N SER A 3 -45.72 -25.17 25.86
CA SER A 3 -45.54 -23.78 25.46
C SER A 3 -44.11 -23.57 24.95
N PRO A 4 -43.91 -22.85 23.83
CA PRO A 4 -42.57 -22.47 23.41
C PRO A 4 -42.05 -21.39 24.37
N MET A 5 -40.87 -21.64 24.95
CA MET A 5 -40.14 -20.64 25.71
C MET A 5 -39.70 -19.53 24.75
N GLY A 6 -40.35 -18.38 24.85
CA GLY A 6 -39.96 -17.17 24.15
C GLY A 6 -38.62 -16.67 24.67
N GLY A 7 -37.58 -16.78 23.85
CA GLY A 7 -36.34 -16.06 24.08
C GLY A 7 -36.57 -14.58 23.84
N GLU A 8 -36.42 -13.77 24.89
CA GLU A 8 -36.40 -12.31 24.78
C GLU A 8 -35.37 -11.89 23.75
N SER A 9 -35.78 -11.09 22.78
CA SER A 9 -34.90 -10.49 21.76
C SER A 9 -34.08 -9.36 22.38
N GLY A 10 -33.23 -9.70 23.34
CA GLY A 10 -32.27 -8.80 23.98
C GLY A 10 -31.01 -8.64 23.12
N ARG A 11 -30.48 -7.42 23.03
CA ARG A 11 -29.17 -7.18 22.43
C ARG A 11 -28.11 -7.91 23.25
N PHE A 12 -27.47 -8.92 22.67
CA PHE A 12 -26.32 -9.59 23.29
C PHE A 12 -25.20 -8.59 23.59
N LYS A 13 -24.62 -8.66 24.79
CA LYS A 13 -23.37 -7.94 25.07
C LYS A 13 -22.22 -8.65 24.35
N SER A 14 -21.21 -7.90 23.92
CA SER A 14 -20.08 -8.45 23.14
C SER A 14 -19.36 -9.61 23.85
N ALA A 15 -19.29 -9.59 25.18
CA ALA A 15 -18.71 -10.67 25.98
C ALA A 15 -19.53 -11.96 25.93
N GLU A 16 -20.86 -11.86 25.96
CA GLU A 16 -21.78 -13.01 25.88
C GLU A 16 -21.74 -13.63 24.48
N ALA A 17 -21.68 -12.80 23.44
CA ALA A 17 -21.50 -13.26 22.07
C ALA A 17 -20.16 -13.98 21.86
N ALA A 18 -19.08 -13.46 22.44
CA ALA A 18 -17.76 -14.09 22.38
C ALA A 18 -17.74 -15.45 23.10
N SER A 19 -18.36 -15.56 24.28
CA SER A 19 -18.48 -16.83 25.00
C SER A 19 -19.30 -17.87 24.22
N LEU A 20 -20.40 -17.45 23.58
CA LEU A 20 -21.21 -18.35 22.76
C LEU A 20 -20.43 -18.85 21.54
N ILE A 21 -19.70 -17.97 20.84
CA ILE A 21 -18.86 -18.34 19.70
C ILE A 21 -17.74 -19.28 20.13
N GLY A 22 -17.10 -19.03 21.27
CA GLY A 22 -16.05 -19.89 21.81
C GLY A 22 -16.55 -21.32 22.03
N TRP A 23 -17.75 -21.47 22.60
CA TRP A 23 -18.36 -22.79 22.79
C TRP A 23 -18.61 -23.52 21.46
N TRP A 24 -19.06 -22.83 20.41
CA TRP A 24 -19.26 -23.44 19.10
C TRP A 24 -17.96 -23.88 18.42
N LEU A 25 -16.88 -23.11 18.61
CA LEU A 25 -15.55 -23.49 18.12
C LEU A 25 -15.02 -24.73 18.85
N ASP A 26 -15.20 -24.81 20.17
CA ASP A 26 -14.82 -25.98 20.96
C ASP A 26 -15.66 -27.22 20.60
N ALA A 27 -16.91 -27.01 20.18
CA ALA A 27 -17.77 -28.07 19.63
C ALA A 27 -17.38 -28.50 18.20
N GLY A 28 -16.34 -27.90 17.61
CA GLY A 28 -15.82 -28.24 16.28
C GLY A 28 -16.61 -27.64 15.12
N VAL A 29 -17.45 -26.62 15.36
CA VAL A 29 -18.17 -25.91 14.30
C VAL A 29 -17.24 -24.88 13.67
N ASP A 30 -16.90 -25.09 12.41
CA ASP A 30 -15.98 -24.28 11.62
C ASP A 30 -16.70 -23.41 10.56
N VAL A 31 -17.96 -23.72 10.24
CA VAL A 31 -18.76 -23.00 9.25
C VAL A 31 -20.17 -22.72 9.77
N ALA A 32 -20.61 -21.46 9.66
CA ALA A 32 -22.01 -21.08 9.85
C ALA A 32 -22.77 -21.25 8.54
N ILE A 33 -23.75 -22.16 8.51
CA ILE A 33 -24.64 -22.39 7.37
C ILE A 33 -26.03 -21.83 7.71
N ALA A 34 -26.56 -20.98 6.84
CA ALA A 34 -27.95 -20.54 6.94
C ALA A 34 -28.85 -21.51 6.17
N GLU A 35 -29.97 -21.89 6.77
CA GLU A 35 -30.99 -22.79 6.17
C GLU A 35 -31.64 -22.22 4.90
N HIS A 36 -31.63 -20.89 4.74
CA HIS A 36 -32.26 -20.21 3.60
C HIS A 36 -31.24 -19.62 2.63
N PRO A 37 -31.39 -19.87 1.31
CA PRO A 37 -30.49 -19.30 0.31
C PRO A 37 -30.59 -17.78 0.31
N ARG A 38 -29.43 -17.12 0.37
CA ARG A 38 -29.31 -15.66 0.33
C ARG A 38 -29.16 -15.19 -1.12
N ASP A 39 -29.91 -14.18 -1.51
CA ASP A 39 -29.81 -13.53 -2.82
C ASP A 39 -28.80 -12.38 -2.75
N TRP A 40 -27.59 -12.61 -3.25
CA TRP A 40 -26.45 -11.69 -3.13
C TRP A 40 -26.47 -10.53 -4.15
N LEU A 41 -27.39 -10.58 -5.12
CA LEU A 41 -27.51 -9.58 -6.17
C LEU A 41 -28.52 -8.48 -5.83
N LYS A 42 -29.37 -8.70 -4.82
CA LYS A 42 -30.25 -7.66 -4.29
C LYS A 42 -29.46 -6.72 -3.39
N SER A 43 -29.42 -5.44 -3.76
CA SER A 43 -28.85 -4.39 -2.91
C SER A 43 -29.52 -4.41 -1.53
N SER A 44 -28.74 -4.68 -0.49
CA SER A 44 -29.20 -4.52 0.88
C SER A 44 -29.28 -3.04 1.22
N LYS A 45 -30.34 -2.63 1.91
CA LYS A 45 -30.36 -1.34 2.62
C LYS A 45 -29.14 -1.28 3.54
N PRO A 46 -28.33 -0.20 3.51
CA PRO A 46 -27.27 -0.03 4.49
C PRO A 46 -27.90 -0.15 5.89
N PHE A 47 -27.22 -0.87 6.77
CA PHE A 47 -27.62 -0.99 8.17
C PHE A 47 -27.71 0.43 8.75
N ALA A 48 -28.93 0.91 8.95
CA ALA A 48 -29.16 2.14 9.70
C ALA A 48 -28.87 1.82 11.16
N LEU A 49 -27.74 2.31 11.67
CA LEU A 49 -27.50 2.39 13.09
C LEU A 49 -28.70 3.11 13.70
N GLY A 50 -29.50 2.39 14.50
CA GLY A 50 -30.70 2.94 15.09
C GLY A 50 -30.40 4.21 15.89
N GLU A 51 -31.26 5.21 15.72
CA GLU A 51 -31.27 6.46 16.48
C GLU A 51 -31.59 6.17 17.95
N GLY A 52 -30.57 5.72 18.68
CA GLY A 52 -30.51 5.78 20.13
C GLY A 52 -29.68 6.99 20.50
N GLY A 53 -30.35 8.12 20.72
CA GLY A 53 -29.76 9.35 21.25
C GLY A 53 -29.23 9.14 22.66
N GLY A 54 -28.01 8.65 22.75
CA GLY A 54 -27.02 9.23 23.63
C GLY A 54 -25.99 9.84 22.70
N GLU A 55 -25.64 11.11 22.89
CA GLU A 55 -24.42 11.67 22.31
C GLU A 55 -23.26 10.84 22.86
N ALA A 56 -22.96 9.71 22.21
CA ALA A 56 -21.61 9.23 22.13
C ALA A 56 -20.91 10.32 21.34
N GLU A 57 -20.41 11.32 22.06
CA GLU A 57 -19.22 12.04 21.66
C GLU A 57 -18.31 10.97 21.08
N ARG A 58 -18.25 10.92 19.75
CA ARG A 58 -17.07 10.41 19.11
C ARG A 58 -16.03 11.33 19.71
N MET A 59 -15.32 10.84 20.71
CA MET A 59 -13.98 11.27 20.98
C MET A 59 -13.26 11.08 19.65
N VAL A 60 -13.36 12.10 18.80
CA VAL A 60 -12.25 12.61 18.03
C VAL A 60 -11.26 12.98 19.12
N GLY A 61 -10.62 11.96 19.70
CA GLY A 61 -9.38 12.14 20.39
C GLY A 61 -8.53 12.98 19.43
N PRO A 62 -7.83 14.00 19.94
CA PRO A 62 -7.11 14.95 19.11
C PRO A 62 -6.42 14.15 18.02
N SER A 63 -6.77 14.43 16.74
CA SER A 63 -6.01 13.92 15.61
C SER A 63 -4.56 14.12 16.02
N PRO A 64 -3.78 13.04 16.26
CA PRO A 64 -2.51 13.14 16.95
C PRO A 64 -1.76 14.24 16.22
N ALA A 65 -1.42 15.30 16.97
CA ALA A 65 -0.86 16.52 16.42
C ALA A 65 0.14 16.11 15.36
N ARG A 66 -0.16 16.44 14.09
CA ARG A 66 0.55 15.92 12.92
C ARG A 66 2.03 16.11 13.22
N ALA A 67 2.74 15.02 13.51
CA ALA A 67 4.09 15.10 14.03
C ALA A 67 4.88 16.01 13.07
N ALA A 68 5.68 16.92 13.64
CA ALA A 68 6.45 17.86 12.83
C ALA A 68 7.13 17.09 11.70
N LYS A 69 6.91 17.54 10.46
CA LYS A 69 7.41 16.84 9.27
C LYS A 69 8.92 16.64 9.43
N PRO A 70 9.43 15.39 9.31
CA PRO A 70 10.85 15.13 9.44
C PRO A 70 11.68 16.00 8.50
N ASP A 71 12.73 16.62 9.03
CA ASP A 71 13.64 17.54 8.34
C ASP A 71 14.90 16.86 7.79
N SER A 72 15.13 15.60 8.14
CA SER A 72 16.24 14.78 7.68
C SER A 72 15.78 13.38 7.29
N LEU A 73 16.52 12.74 6.37
CA LEU A 73 16.23 11.38 5.93
C LEU A 73 16.26 10.38 7.09
N GLN A 74 17.20 10.55 8.03
CA GLN A 74 17.31 9.72 9.24
C GLN A 74 16.06 9.86 10.12
N ALA A 75 15.60 11.09 10.38
CA ALA A 75 14.40 11.31 11.17
C ALA A 75 13.15 10.79 10.45
N PHE A 76 13.12 10.87 9.12
CA PHE A 76 12.04 10.32 8.31
C PHE A 76 11.96 8.80 8.40
N HIS A 77 13.09 8.09 8.36
CA HIS A 77 13.12 6.63 8.58
C HIS A 77 12.66 6.24 9.97
N SER A 78 13.08 6.98 10.99
CA SER A 78 12.63 6.77 12.38
C SER A 78 11.12 6.99 12.52
N TRP A 79 10.58 8.03 11.87
CA TRP A 79 9.15 8.28 11.83
C TRP A 79 8.39 7.13 11.14
N LEU A 80 8.80 6.69 9.95
CA LEU A 80 8.14 5.57 9.23
C LEU A 80 8.06 4.27 10.05
N LYS A 81 9.08 4.01 10.88
CA LYS A 81 9.13 2.83 11.77
C LYS A 81 8.04 2.85 12.83
N GLN A 82 7.63 4.04 13.30
CA GLN A 82 6.78 4.20 14.48
C GLN A 82 5.38 4.74 14.16
N ALA A 83 5.24 5.45 13.04
CA ALA A 83 4.02 6.16 12.67
C ALA A 83 2.81 5.22 12.56
N SER A 84 1.74 5.53 13.29
CA SER A 84 0.45 4.82 13.26
C SER A 84 -0.59 5.50 12.36
N ASP A 85 -0.27 6.67 11.82
CA ASP A 85 -1.14 7.46 10.94
C ASP A 85 -0.90 7.20 9.45
N LEU A 86 0.04 6.32 9.09
CA LEU A 86 0.35 5.99 7.71
C LEU A 86 -0.84 5.33 6.97
N PRO A 87 -0.98 5.56 5.65
CA PRO A 87 -1.95 4.83 4.84
C PRO A 87 -1.80 3.32 5.00
N LEU A 88 -2.93 2.61 5.10
CA LEU A 88 -3.00 1.16 5.27
C LEU A 88 -2.37 0.61 6.57
N PHE A 89 -2.13 1.46 7.57
CA PHE A 89 -1.67 1.00 8.88
C PHE A 89 -2.65 0.01 9.51
N GLN A 90 -2.10 -1.10 10.00
CA GLN A 90 -2.78 -2.08 10.82
C GLN A 90 -1.90 -2.41 12.03
N SER A 91 -2.50 -2.48 13.21
CA SER A 91 -1.77 -2.82 14.44
C SER A 91 -1.13 -4.20 14.31
N GLY A 92 0.16 -4.30 14.66
CA GLY A 92 0.93 -5.55 14.58
C GLY A 92 1.36 -5.99 13.16
N ALA A 93 0.98 -5.25 12.11
CA ALA A 93 1.41 -5.60 10.75
C ALA A 93 2.90 -5.30 10.52
N ALA A 94 3.56 -6.20 9.79
CA ALA A 94 4.92 -5.99 9.33
C ALA A 94 4.99 -4.82 8.34
N ARG A 95 6.09 -4.07 8.39
CA ARG A 95 6.31 -2.83 7.63
C ARG A 95 7.48 -2.99 6.68
N ALA A 96 7.25 -2.73 5.40
CA ALA A 96 8.30 -2.51 4.43
C ALA A 96 8.89 -1.10 4.60
N LEU A 97 10.19 -1.03 4.87
CA LEU A 97 10.89 0.24 5.04
C LEU A 97 11.77 0.53 3.81
N PRO A 98 11.89 1.79 3.41
CA PRO A 98 12.75 2.16 2.31
C PRO A 98 14.24 1.99 2.69
N HIS A 99 15.09 1.82 1.69
CA HIS A 99 16.52 1.61 1.88
C HIS A 99 17.32 2.06 0.66
N GLY A 100 18.63 2.29 0.84
CA GLY A 100 19.55 2.79 -0.17
C GLY A 100 20.22 4.12 0.24
N PRO A 101 21.13 4.64 -0.59
CA PRO A 101 21.88 5.85 -0.27
C PRO A 101 21.02 7.12 -0.44
N ALA A 102 21.32 8.16 0.34
CA ALA A 102 20.90 9.51 -0.03
C ALA A 102 21.59 9.94 -1.34
N GLU A 103 21.02 10.89 -2.06
CA GLU A 103 21.51 11.37 -3.36
C GLU A 103 21.71 10.25 -4.40
N ALA A 104 20.86 9.23 -4.35
CA ALA A 104 20.95 8.06 -5.22
C ALA A 104 20.90 8.41 -6.73
N GLU A 105 21.58 7.60 -7.55
CA GLU A 105 21.52 7.73 -9.01
C GLU A 105 20.09 7.52 -9.52
N VAL A 106 19.34 6.61 -8.88
CA VAL A 106 17.94 6.36 -9.19
C VAL A 106 17.16 6.05 -7.92
N MET A 107 15.95 6.62 -7.81
CA MET A 107 14.96 6.21 -6.82
C MET A 107 13.89 5.34 -7.49
N LEU A 108 13.78 4.10 -7.03
CA LEU A 108 12.74 3.16 -7.42
C LEU A 108 11.54 3.32 -6.49
N ILE A 109 10.38 3.63 -7.04
CA ILE A 109 9.14 3.77 -6.28
C ILE A 109 8.16 2.70 -6.75
N SER A 110 7.88 1.73 -5.88
CA SER A 110 6.87 0.69 -6.11
C SER A 110 5.52 1.06 -5.52
N ASP A 111 4.52 0.23 -5.84
CA ASP A 111 3.15 0.34 -5.32
C ASP A 111 3.09 -0.15 -3.86
N LEU A 112 2.42 -1.27 -3.61
CA LEU A 112 2.32 -1.91 -2.30
C LEU A 112 3.34 -3.06 -2.18
N PRO A 113 4.00 -3.21 -1.02
CA PRO A 113 4.80 -4.40 -0.74
C PRO A 113 3.90 -5.64 -0.73
N SER A 114 4.45 -6.79 -1.10
CA SER A 114 3.78 -8.07 -0.85
C SER A 114 3.84 -8.41 0.65
N ARG A 115 3.06 -9.40 1.09
CA ARG A 115 3.14 -9.90 2.49
C ARG A 115 4.56 -10.34 2.84
N ASP A 116 5.18 -11.12 1.96
CA ASP A 116 6.53 -11.65 2.19
C ASP A 116 7.58 -10.55 2.20
N CYS A 117 7.47 -9.57 1.29
CA CYS A 117 8.35 -8.41 1.28
C CYS A 117 8.20 -7.58 2.57
N ALA A 118 6.97 -7.34 3.03
CA ALA A 118 6.73 -6.62 4.27
C ALA A 118 7.25 -7.39 5.50
N ALA A 119 7.11 -8.72 5.52
CA ALA A 119 7.68 -9.58 6.56
C ALA A 119 9.22 -9.52 6.59
N GLU A 120 9.86 -9.40 5.44
CA GLU A 120 11.30 -9.16 5.31
C GLU A 120 11.70 -7.69 5.55
N GLY A 121 10.74 -6.79 5.77
CA GLY A 121 10.99 -5.37 5.95
C GLY A 121 11.38 -4.60 4.68
N LYS A 122 11.14 -5.16 3.49
CA LYS A 122 11.60 -4.61 2.19
C LYS A 122 10.43 -4.15 1.30
N PRO A 123 10.58 -3.06 0.52
CA PRO A 123 9.55 -2.61 -0.41
C PRO A 123 9.37 -3.56 -1.61
N ILE A 124 10.46 -4.16 -2.06
CA ILE A 124 10.53 -5.13 -3.15
C ILE A 124 11.47 -6.24 -2.71
N GLY A 125 11.07 -7.50 -2.89
CA GLY A 125 11.84 -8.68 -2.51
C GLY A 125 11.65 -9.82 -3.50
N GLY A 126 12.24 -10.98 -3.19
CA GLY A 126 12.13 -12.21 -3.98
C GLY A 126 12.54 -12.05 -5.45
N GLU A 127 11.86 -12.77 -6.33
CA GLU A 127 12.10 -12.74 -7.79
C GLU A 127 11.89 -11.35 -8.40
N ALA A 128 10.99 -10.56 -7.84
CA ALA A 128 10.73 -9.20 -8.32
C ALA A 128 11.96 -8.32 -8.12
N TRP A 129 12.65 -8.46 -6.97
CA TRP A 129 13.91 -7.77 -6.72
C TRP A 129 15.02 -8.28 -7.65
N GLN A 130 15.15 -9.60 -7.84
CA GLN A 130 16.15 -10.17 -8.76
C GLN A 130 15.97 -9.69 -10.20
N LEU A 131 14.73 -9.53 -10.68
CA LEU A 131 14.48 -8.94 -11.99
C LEU A 131 14.84 -7.44 -12.00
N THR A 132 14.51 -6.71 -10.94
CA THR A 132 14.85 -5.29 -10.80
C THR A 132 16.36 -5.06 -10.83
N THR A 133 17.14 -5.88 -10.12
CA THR A 133 18.60 -5.76 -10.14
C THR A 133 19.17 -6.04 -11.53
N ARG A 134 18.67 -7.06 -12.24
CA ARG A 134 19.04 -7.33 -13.64
C ARG A 134 18.69 -6.16 -14.56
N MET A 135 17.53 -5.53 -14.36
CA MET A 135 17.11 -4.33 -15.10
C MET A 135 18.07 -3.17 -14.87
N LEU A 136 18.47 -2.90 -13.62
CA LEU A 136 19.45 -1.86 -13.28
C LEU A 136 20.82 -2.15 -13.90
N THR A 137 21.32 -3.38 -13.77
CA THR A 137 22.62 -3.79 -14.33
C THR A 137 22.63 -3.68 -15.85
N ALA A 138 21.52 -3.98 -16.53
CA ALA A 138 21.42 -3.85 -17.98
C ALA A 138 21.57 -2.41 -18.49
N ILE A 139 21.32 -1.40 -17.64
CA ILE A 139 21.54 0.01 -17.93
C ILE A 139 22.78 0.59 -17.24
N GLY A 140 23.68 -0.27 -16.76
CA GLY A 140 24.95 0.16 -16.17
C GLY A 140 24.87 0.69 -14.73
N LEU A 141 23.76 0.47 -14.04
CA LEU A 141 23.60 0.82 -12.62
C LEU A 141 23.75 -0.42 -11.73
N THR A 142 24.27 -0.23 -10.53
CA THR A 142 24.29 -1.27 -9.49
C THR A 142 23.14 -1.09 -8.51
N PRO A 143 22.66 -2.15 -7.85
CA PRO A 143 21.60 -2.05 -6.84
C PRO A 143 21.93 -1.09 -5.68
N GLU A 144 23.21 -0.94 -5.35
CA GLU A 144 23.71 -0.07 -4.28
C GLU A 144 23.59 1.42 -4.64
N GLN A 145 23.49 1.74 -5.93
CA GLN A 145 23.25 3.10 -6.41
C GLN A 145 21.75 3.46 -6.44
N ALA A 146 20.87 2.51 -6.14
CA ALA A 146 19.43 2.69 -6.14
C ALA A 146 18.89 2.94 -4.72
N TYR A 147 18.01 3.92 -4.60
CA TYR A 147 17.15 4.09 -3.44
C TYR A 147 15.80 3.44 -3.69
N VAL A 148 15.34 2.53 -2.84
CA VAL A 148 14.12 1.75 -3.09
C VAL A 148 13.08 2.06 -2.03
N ALA A 149 11.89 2.44 -2.46
CA ALA A 149 10.74 2.76 -1.62
C ALA A 149 9.42 2.23 -2.22
N SER A 150 8.39 2.16 -1.38
CA SER A 150 7.01 1.86 -1.78
C SER A 150 6.10 3.04 -1.38
N LEU A 151 4.99 3.25 -2.10
CA LEU A 151 4.01 4.30 -1.77
C LEU A 151 3.42 4.15 -0.36
N ALA A 152 3.21 2.91 0.09
CA ALA A 152 2.80 2.60 1.45
C ALA A 152 3.71 1.53 2.05
N CYS A 153 3.87 1.56 3.37
CA CYS A 153 4.73 0.62 4.09
C CYS A 153 4.05 -0.73 4.37
N PHE A 154 2.74 -0.83 4.21
CA PHE A 154 1.98 -2.03 4.58
C PHE A 154 1.46 -2.77 3.35
N PRO A 155 1.41 -4.11 3.41
CA PRO A 155 0.81 -4.88 2.35
C PRO A 155 -0.72 -4.74 2.41
N ALA A 156 -1.36 -4.60 1.26
CA ALA A 156 -2.81 -4.73 1.11
C ALA A 156 -3.12 -5.72 -0.03
N PRO A 157 -3.03 -7.04 0.22
CA PRO A 157 -3.19 -8.05 -0.82
C PRO A 157 -4.57 -7.97 -1.47
N GLY A 158 -4.59 -7.96 -2.81
CA GLY A 158 -5.84 -7.91 -3.59
C GLY A 158 -6.56 -6.55 -3.55
N GLN A 159 -5.99 -5.55 -2.88
CA GLN A 159 -6.59 -4.23 -2.75
C GLN A 159 -5.70 -3.17 -3.41
N ARG A 160 -6.34 -2.22 -4.10
CA ARG A 160 -5.68 -1.00 -4.56
C ARG A 160 -5.85 0.07 -3.50
N ILE A 161 -4.90 0.99 -3.43
CA ILE A 161 -5.06 2.22 -2.64
C ILE A 161 -6.22 3.01 -3.27
N ASP A 162 -7.16 3.44 -2.45
CA ASP A 162 -8.25 4.32 -2.86
C ASP A 162 -7.74 5.74 -3.18
N ALA A 163 -8.56 6.58 -3.81
CA ALA A 163 -8.12 7.91 -4.21
C ALA A 163 -7.63 8.78 -3.03
N PRO A 164 -8.33 8.85 -1.88
CA PRO A 164 -7.85 9.60 -0.73
C PRO A 164 -6.55 9.04 -0.13
N GLY A 165 -6.41 7.71 -0.04
CA GLY A 165 -5.18 7.08 0.41
C GLY A 165 -4.02 7.35 -0.54
N LEU A 166 -4.28 7.38 -1.85
CA LEU A 166 -3.27 7.66 -2.87
C LEU A 166 -2.73 9.09 -2.77
N GLU A 167 -3.60 10.07 -2.50
CA GLU A 167 -3.22 11.46 -2.27
C GLU A 167 -2.33 11.61 -1.04
N ARG A 168 -2.67 10.92 0.06
CA ARG A 168 -1.84 10.89 1.28
C ARG A 168 -0.49 10.23 1.03
N CYS A 169 -0.46 9.10 0.32
CA CYS A 169 0.77 8.44 -0.11
C CYS A 169 1.62 9.38 -0.98
N ALA A 170 1.00 10.13 -1.90
CA ALA A 170 1.70 11.07 -2.75
C ALA A 170 2.34 12.20 -1.92
N GLU A 171 1.63 12.80 -0.95
CA GLU A 171 2.19 13.85 -0.09
C GLU A 171 3.42 13.35 0.68
N THR A 172 3.33 12.18 1.30
CA THR A 172 4.46 11.57 2.02
C THR A 172 5.62 11.24 1.09
N MET A 173 5.33 10.70 -0.10
CA MET A 173 6.36 10.33 -1.07
C MET A 173 7.09 11.56 -1.64
N ARG A 174 6.38 12.67 -1.91
CA ARG A 174 7.02 13.93 -2.34
C ARG A 174 7.99 14.47 -1.29
N GLN A 175 7.60 14.45 -0.02
CA GLN A 175 8.51 14.78 1.07
C GLN A 175 9.71 13.84 1.10
N HIS A 176 9.49 12.54 0.91
CA HIS A 176 10.55 11.55 0.90
C HIS A 176 11.54 11.77 -0.25
N ILE A 177 11.05 12.05 -1.46
CA ILE A 177 11.86 12.40 -2.64
C ILE A 177 12.71 13.64 -2.33
N ALA A 178 12.13 14.68 -1.72
CA ALA A 178 12.85 15.89 -1.35
C ALA A 178 13.99 15.63 -0.35
N LEU A 179 13.82 14.67 0.57
CA LEU A 179 14.86 14.28 1.53
C LEU A 179 15.94 13.38 0.91
N VAL A 180 15.56 12.49 0.00
CA VAL A 180 16.50 11.59 -0.70
C VAL A 180 17.32 12.34 -1.75
N ARG A 181 16.72 13.31 -2.45
CA ARG A 181 17.34 14.06 -3.57
C ARG A 181 17.94 13.16 -4.66
N PRO A 182 17.18 12.21 -5.23
CA PRO A 182 17.71 11.32 -6.27
C PRO A 182 17.92 12.07 -7.59
N LYS A 183 18.83 11.58 -8.43
CA LYS A 183 19.07 12.16 -9.77
C LYS A 183 17.95 11.83 -10.76
N ARG A 184 17.36 10.63 -10.65
CA ARG A 184 16.27 10.13 -11.51
C ARG A 184 15.27 9.31 -10.70
N ILE A 185 14.03 9.22 -11.16
CA ILE A 185 12.97 8.43 -10.53
C ILE A 185 12.43 7.39 -11.53
N LEU A 186 12.31 6.14 -11.10
CA LEU A 186 11.62 5.10 -11.85
C LEU A 186 10.36 4.66 -11.09
N LEU A 187 9.19 4.94 -11.68
CA LEU A 187 7.89 4.56 -11.13
C LEU A 187 7.52 3.16 -11.60
N LEU A 188 7.43 2.22 -10.67
CA LEU A 188 7.19 0.80 -10.94
C LEU A 188 5.70 0.46 -10.81
N GLY A 189 4.97 0.60 -11.91
CA GLY A 189 3.56 0.23 -12.00
C GLY A 189 2.58 1.34 -11.68
N ASP A 190 1.33 0.92 -11.46
CA ASP A 190 0.15 1.77 -11.56
C ASP A 190 -0.03 2.72 -10.37
N GLY A 191 0.18 2.23 -9.15
CA GLY A 191 0.13 3.03 -7.92
C GLY A 191 1.03 4.27 -7.98
N PRO A 192 2.36 4.12 -8.10
CA PRO A 192 3.29 5.26 -8.13
C PRO A 192 3.03 6.20 -9.30
N SER A 193 2.69 5.67 -10.48
CA SER A 193 2.34 6.48 -11.65
C SER A 193 1.09 7.33 -11.39
N ARG A 194 0.04 6.76 -10.80
CA ARG A 194 -1.19 7.50 -10.50
C ARG A 194 -0.98 8.52 -9.38
N ALA A 195 -0.25 8.16 -8.34
CA ALA A 195 0.01 9.03 -7.19
C ALA A 195 0.80 10.28 -7.58
N LEU A 196 1.83 10.11 -8.41
CA LEU A 196 2.79 11.18 -8.68
C LEU A 196 2.56 11.88 -10.02
N LEU A 197 1.99 11.19 -11.02
CA LEU A 197 1.75 11.73 -12.37
C LEU A 197 0.26 11.88 -12.71
N GLY A 198 -0.66 11.37 -11.89
CA GLY A 198 -2.10 11.44 -12.14
C GLY A 198 -2.62 10.50 -13.24
N GLN A 199 -1.80 9.59 -13.75
CA GLN A 199 -2.14 8.70 -14.86
C GLN A 199 -1.67 7.25 -14.63
N ALA A 200 -2.32 6.29 -15.30
CA ALA A 200 -1.94 4.88 -15.21
C ALA A 200 -0.55 4.64 -15.84
N ALA A 201 0.16 3.60 -15.41
CA ALA A 201 1.51 3.31 -15.91
C ALA A 201 1.54 3.10 -17.43
N VAL A 202 0.51 2.47 -17.98
CA VAL A 202 0.38 2.22 -19.43
C VAL A 202 0.26 3.52 -20.23
N GLN A 203 -0.34 4.57 -19.66
CA GLN A 203 -0.48 5.89 -20.29
C GLN A 203 0.79 6.73 -20.14
N ALA A 204 1.42 6.60 -18.96
CA ALA A 204 2.60 7.37 -18.56
C ALA A 204 3.89 6.91 -19.24
N ARG A 205 4.05 5.61 -19.52
CA ARG A 205 5.29 5.05 -20.04
C ARG A 205 5.65 5.55 -21.45
N GLY A 206 6.90 5.35 -21.87
CA GLY A 206 7.41 5.77 -23.18
C GLY A 206 7.65 7.27 -23.35
N ARG A 207 7.63 8.06 -22.27
CA ARG A 207 8.02 9.48 -22.26
C ARG A 207 8.64 9.84 -20.90
N THR A 208 9.41 10.93 -20.87
CA THR A 208 9.97 11.51 -19.65
C THR A 208 8.95 12.43 -18.96
N HIS A 209 8.94 12.42 -17.64
CA HIS A 209 8.14 13.27 -16.77
C HIS A 209 9.03 14.01 -15.77
N ARG A 210 8.42 14.86 -14.94
CA ARG A 210 9.08 15.43 -13.76
C ARG A 210 8.22 15.23 -12.53
N VAL A 211 8.83 14.77 -11.45
CA VAL A 211 8.22 14.71 -10.11
C VAL A 211 9.03 15.63 -9.22
N ASP A 212 8.43 16.73 -8.77
CA ASP A 212 9.07 17.75 -7.93
C ASP A 212 10.44 18.22 -8.46
N GLY A 213 10.53 18.39 -9.78
CA GLY A 213 11.74 18.82 -10.48
C GLY A 213 12.73 17.70 -10.84
N VAL A 214 12.55 16.48 -10.33
CA VAL A 214 13.41 15.33 -10.66
C VAL A 214 12.88 14.62 -11.93
N PRO A 215 13.73 14.31 -12.93
CA PRO A 215 13.35 13.51 -14.09
C PRO A 215 12.79 12.15 -13.67
N ALA A 216 11.65 11.77 -14.23
CA ALA A 216 10.94 10.55 -13.87
C ALA A 216 10.48 9.79 -15.11
N VAL A 217 10.61 8.46 -15.08
CA VAL A 217 10.02 7.56 -16.09
C VAL A 217 9.10 6.57 -15.40
N ALA A 218 7.94 6.31 -16.01
CA ALA A 218 7.04 5.25 -15.58
C ALA A 218 7.29 3.97 -16.37
N THR A 219 7.23 2.83 -15.69
CA THR A 219 7.32 1.51 -16.33
C THR A 219 6.42 0.49 -15.63
N LEU A 220 6.40 -0.74 -16.15
CA LEU A 220 5.61 -1.84 -15.61
C LEU A 220 6.26 -2.41 -14.36
N HIS A 221 5.44 -2.89 -13.42
CA HIS A 221 5.96 -3.41 -12.15
C HIS A 221 6.73 -4.74 -12.41
N PRO A 222 7.91 -4.98 -11.79
CA PRO A 222 8.68 -6.22 -11.97
C PRO A 222 7.89 -7.52 -11.78
N ARG A 223 7.04 -7.60 -10.75
CA ARG A 223 6.05 -8.70 -10.57
C ARG A 223 5.17 -8.97 -11.80
N GLN A 224 4.72 -7.93 -12.51
CA GLN A 224 3.93 -8.10 -13.74
C GLN A 224 4.79 -8.67 -14.88
N LEU A 225 6.03 -8.19 -15.00
CA LEU A 225 6.98 -8.62 -16.02
C LEU A 225 7.43 -10.08 -15.86
N LEU A 226 7.43 -10.62 -14.63
CA LEU A 226 7.70 -12.03 -14.37
C LEU A 226 6.65 -12.94 -15.03
N GLY A 227 5.37 -12.59 -14.91
CA GLY A 227 4.26 -13.35 -15.51
C GLY A 227 3.97 -13.02 -16.98
N ARG A 228 4.56 -11.94 -17.52
CA ARG A 228 4.29 -11.46 -18.89
C ARG A 228 5.59 -11.13 -19.64
N PRO A 229 6.29 -12.11 -20.20
CA PRO A 229 7.56 -11.89 -20.89
C PRO A 229 7.49 -10.93 -22.08
N SER A 230 6.35 -10.88 -22.79
CA SER A 230 6.11 -9.94 -23.90
C SER A 230 6.27 -8.46 -23.48
N ASP A 231 6.02 -8.17 -22.21
CA ASP A 231 6.06 -6.82 -21.66
C ASP A 231 7.49 -6.38 -21.29
N LYS A 232 8.48 -7.29 -21.29
CA LYS A 232 9.88 -6.95 -21.00
C LYS A 232 10.49 -6.02 -22.04
N ALA A 233 10.09 -6.15 -23.31
CA ALA A 233 10.52 -5.23 -24.37
C ALA A 233 10.02 -3.81 -24.14
N HIS A 234 8.84 -3.65 -23.54
CA HIS A 234 8.32 -2.35 -23.11
C HIS A 234 9.18 -1.78 -21.97
N ALA A 235 9.41 -2.55 -20.91
CA ALA A 235 10.23 -2.11 -19.79
C ALA A 235 11.65 -1.73 -20.21
N TRP A 236 12.27 -2.48 -21.13
CA TRP A 236 13.59 -2.16 -21.66
C TRP A 236 13.66 -0.79 -22.33
N ARG A 237 12.66 -0.44 -23.16
CA ARG A 237 12.58 0.88 -23.79
C ARG A 237 12.44 2.00 -22.77
N ASP A 238 11.68 1.79 -21.71
CA ASP A 238 11.52 2.76 -20.63
C ASP A 238 12.84 2.98 -19.87
N LEU A 239 13.61 1.92 -19.63
CA LEU A 239 14.93 2.02 -18.99
C LEU A 239 15.93 2.78 -19.86
N LEU A 240 15.97 2.51 -21.16
CA LEU A 240 16.82 3.26 -22.09
C LEU A 240 16.44 4.75 -22.13
N LEU A 241 15.15 5.05 -22.14
CA LEU A 241 14.65 6.43 -22.08
C LEU A 241 15.10 7.14 -20.81
N MET A 242 15.05 6.48 -19.66
CA MET A 242 15.53 7.04 -18.39
C MET A 242 17.02 7.41 -18.43
N MET A 243 17.84 6.64 -19.16
CA MET A 243 19.27 6.90 -19.32
C MET A 243 19.61 7.88 -20.43
N SER A 244 18.63 8.24 -21.27
CA SER A 244 18.81 9.20 -22.33
C SER A 244 18.81 10.59 -21.70
N ASP A 245 19.97 11.23 -21.59
CA ASP A 245 20.10 12.55 -21.00
C ASP A 245 19.34 13.60 -21.84
N GLU A 246 18.12 13.96 -21.45
CA GLU A 246 17.53 15.23 -21.85
C GLU A 246 18.16 16.34 -21.02
N VAL A 247 19.37 16.74 -21.43
CA VAL A 247 19.88 18.08 -21.17
C VAL A 247 18.94 19.05 -21.88
N SER A 248 18.10 19.75 -21.11
CA SER A 248 17.39 20.96 -21.54
C SER A 248 17.24 21.88 -20.35
#